data_AF-A0ABD3V3S1-F1
#
_entry.id   AF-A0ABD3V3S1-F1
#
_cell.length_a   1.000
_cell.length_b   1.000
_cell.length_c   1.000
_cell.angle_alpha   90.00
_cell.angle_beta   90.00
_cell.angle_gamma   90.00
#
_symmetry.space_group_name_H-M   'P 1'
#
loop_
_entity.id
_entity.type
_entity.pdbx_description
1 polymer ?
#
loop_
_entity_poly.entity_id
_entity_poly.type
_entity_poly.pdbx_seq_one_letter_code
_entity_poly.pdbx_strand_id
1 'polypeptide(L)'
;MKIVIIVAALVCLSYQQTTHAPIHTHAPHTTHEPSVNEQFLFHYDYVTHKMIVVSKHICYIFTLSDQEKMDVHTDAGMTTLEAKLLPMLDSTTKTEVQMSSLDHHLQQICGKGILHYYTFA
;
A
#
# COMPACT_ATOMS: atom_id res chain seq x y z
N MET A 1 3.60 -27.72 -56.95
CA MET A 1 4.23 -26.38 -56.97
C MET A 1 3.78 -25.61 -58.20
N LYS A 2 2.94 -24.60 -58.01
CA LYS A 2 2.94 -23.24 -58.61
C LYS A 2 1.56 -22.63 -58.35
N ILE A 3 1.57 -21.61 -57.50
CA ILE A 3 0.45 -20.80 -56.98
C ILE A 3 0.26 -19.62 -57.93
N VAL A 4 -0.97 -19.17 -58.21
CA VAL A 4 -1.34 -17.73 -58.25
C VAL A 4 -2.84 -17.56 -57.97
N ILE A 5 -3.15 -16.68 -57.01
CA ILE A 5 -4.44 -16.22 -56.49
C ILE A 5 -4.82 -14.93 -57.21
N ILE A 6 -6.10 -14.68 -57.55
CA ILE A 6 -6.66 -13.31 -57.57
C ILE A 6 -8.14 -13.33 -57.12
N VAL A 7 -8.42 -12.45 -56.16
CA VAL A 7 -9.68 -12.18 -55.45
C VAL A 7 -10.46 -11.04 -56.12
N ALA A 8 -11.80 -11.05 -56.04
CA ALA A 8 -12.72 -9.92 -55.84
C ALA A 8 -14.10 -10.24 -56.46
N ALA A 9 -15.25 -9.74 -56.05
CA ALA A 9 -15.83 -9.10 -54.86
C ALA A 9 -17.30 -8.78 -55.26
N LEU A 10 -18.19 -8.52 -54.28
CA LEU A 10 -19.45 -7.71 -54.39
C LEU A 10 -20.66 -8.41 -55.11
N VAL A 11 -21.95 -8.36 -54.71
CA VAL A 11 -22.81 -7.38 -54.02
C VAL A 11 -24.10 -8.04 -53.45
N CYS A 12 -24.59 -7.49 -52.32
CA CYS A 12 -25.94 -7.39 -51.70
C CYS A 12 -27.05 -8.45 -51.83
N LEU A 13 -27.61 -8.81 -50.67
CA LEU A 13 -29.06 -8.88 -50.42
C LEU A 13 -29.36 -8.35 -49.00
N SER A 14 -30.17 -7.30 -48.89
CA SER A 14 -30.67 -6.75 -47.63
C SER A 14 -32.03 -7.36 -47.28
N TYR A 15 -32.12 -8.09 -46.17
CA TYR A 15 -33.39 -8.46 -45.54
C TYR A 15 -33.54 -7.66 -44.24
N GLN A 16 -34.48 -6.71 -44.20
CA GLN A 16 -34.90 -6.08 -42.94
C GLN A 16 -35.90 -7.01 -42.26
N GLN A 17 -35.44 -7.72 -41.24
CA GLN A 17 -36.28 -8.56 -40.38
C GLN A 17 -36.51 -7.80 -39.08
N THR A 18 -37.71 -7.25 -38.90
CA THR A 18 -38.13 -6.62 -37.63
C THR A 18 -38.28 -7.70 -36.56
N THR A 19 -37.22 -7.93 -35.80
CA THR A 19 -37.28 -8.73 -34.56
C THR A 19 -37.41 -7.76 -33.40
N HIS A 20 -38.58 -7.74 -32.73
CA HIS A 20 -38.68 -7.14 -31.40
C HIS A 20 -37.63 -7.79 -30.50
N ALA A 21 -36.62 -7.02 -30.11
CA ALA A 21 -35.58 -7.49 -29.21
C ALA A 21 -36.22 -7.83 -27.85
N PRO A 22 -35.93 -8.99 -27.26
CA PRO A 22 -36.29 -9.26 -25.88
C PRO A 22 -35.65 -8.17 -24.99
N ILE A 23 -36.45 -7.56 -24.12
CA ILE A 23 -35.92 -6.67 -23.08
C ILE A 23 -35.06 -7.55 -22.17
N HIS A 24 -33.74 -7.44 -22.31
CA HIS A 24 -32.80 -8.07 -21.39
C HIS A 24 -32.83 -7.31 -20.07
N THR A 25 -33.63 -7.80 -19.11
CA THR A 25 -33.53 -7.36 -17.72
C THR A 25 -32.27 -7.99 -17.14
N HIS A 26 -31.16 -7.26 -17.15
CA HIS A 26 -29.96 -7.68 -16.42
C HIS A 26 -30.31 -7.71 -14.92
N ALA A 27 -30.14 -8.87 -14.28
CA ALA A 27 -30.23 -8.95 -12.83
C ALA A 27 -29.20 -7.96 -12.23
N PRO A 28 -29.57 -7.19 -11.20
CA PRO A 28 -28.64 -6.25 -10.59
C PRO A 28 -27.42 -7.01 -10.05
N HIS A 29 -26.24 -6.67 -10.55
CA HIS A 29 -24.99 -7.19 -10.02
C HIS A 29 -24.86 -6.78 -8.54
N THR A 30 -24.56 -7.74 -7.67
CA THR A 30 -24.20 -7.46 -6.28
C THR A 30 -22.81 -6.83 -6.27
N THR A 31 -22.67 -5.62 -5.74
CA THR A 31 -21.37 -5.00 -5.52
C THR A 31 -20.62 -5.79 -4.45
N HIS A 32 -19.48 -6.40 -4.79
CA HIS A 32 -18.63 -7.08 -3.81
C HIS A 32 -17.94 -6.05 -2.90
N GLU A 33 -17.75 -6.41 -1.64
CA GLU A 33 -16.97 -5.60 -0.69
C GLU A 33 -15.50 -5.52 -1.16
N PRO A 34 -14.87 -4.34 -1.12
CA PRO A 34 -13.46 -4.20 -1.50
C PRO A 34 -12.55 -4.87 -0.47
N SER A 35 -11.45 -5.45 -0.95
CA SER A 35 -10.38 -5.92 -0.07
C SER A 35 -9.70 -4.72 0.61
N VAL A 36 -9.57 -4.77 1.93
CA VAL A 36 -8.77 -3.82 2.71
C VAL A 36 -7.49 -4.52 3.13
N ASN A 37 -6.33 -3.94 2.77
CA ASN A 37 -5.03 -4.44 3.18
C ASN A 37 -4.23 -3.28 3.78
N GLU A 38 -3.64 -3.54 4.93
CA GLU A 38 -2.69 -2.64 5.57
C GLU A 38 -1.50 -3.45 6.10
N GLN A 39 -0.31 -2.91 5.91
CA GLN A 39 0.94 -3.52 6.34
C GLN A 39 1.76 -2.48 7.09
N PHE A 40 2.29 -2.88 8.23
CA PHE A 40 3.22 -2.10 9.04
C PHE A 40 4.51 -2.89 9.17
N LEU A 41 5.64 -2.24 8.91
CA LEU A 41 6.97 -2.79 9.12
C LEU A 41 7.58 -2.11 10.33
N PHE A 42 7.79 -2.87 11.40
CA PHE A 42 8.48 -2.41 12.60
C PHE A 42 9.96 -2.76 12.52
N HIS A 43 10.82 -1.78 12.79
CA HIS A 43 12.25 -1.94 12.76
C HIS A 43 12.89 -1.19 13.91
N TYR A 44 13.53 -1.93 14.81
CA TYR A 44 14.38 -1.33 15.83
C TYR A 44 15.77 -1.05 15.24
N ASP A 45 16.16 0.22 15.24
CA ASP A 45 17.51 0.62 14.88
C ASP A 45 18.42 0.65 16.13
N TYR A 46 19.44 -0.21 16.13
CA TYR A 46 20.39 -0.30 17.23
C TYR A 46 21.39 0.87 17.27
N VAL A 47 21.56 1.63 16.18
CA VAL A 47 22.50 2.76 16.13
C VAL A 47 21.87 3.99 16.78
N THR A 48 20.64 4.33 16.40
CA THR A 48 19.95 5.50 16.96
C THR A 48 19.04 5.17 18.15
N HIS A 49 18.87 3.88 18.47
CA HIS A 49 17.97 3.37 19.50
C HIS A 49 16.51 3.84 19.32
N LYS A 50 16.08 3.91 18.06
CA LYS A 50 14.72 4.32 17.67
C LYS A 50 13.93 3.15 17.13
N MET A 51 12.63 3.17 17.36
CA MET A 51 11.71 2.28 16.66
C MET A 51 11.17 3.00 15.44
N ILE A 52 11.28 2.35 14.29
CA ILE A 52 10.82 2.86 13.01
C ILE A 52 9.63 2.02 12.58
N VAL A 53 8.53 2.67 12.22
CA VAL A 53 7.35 2.01 11.66
C VAL A 53 7.13 2.55 10.27
N VAL A 54 7.13 1.68 9.27
CA VAL A 54 6.86 2.06 7.88
C VAL A 54 5.50 1.53 7.46
N SER A 55 4.67 2.41 6.91
CA SER A 55 3.40 2.04 6.28
C SER A 55 3.19 2.89 5.04
N LYS A 56 2.95 2.23 3.89
CA LYS A 56 2.77 2.86 2.58
C LYS A 56 3.93 3.80 2.23
N HIS A 57 3.69 5.10 2.22
CA HIS A 57 4.66 6.15 1.89
C HIS A 57 5.06 6.98 3.11
N ILE A 58 4.87 6.43 4.32
CA ILE A 58 5.07 7.13 5.57
C ILE A 58 6.06 6.37 6.44
N CYS A 59 7.05 7.09 6.97
CA CYS A 59 7.99 6.58 7.96
C CYS A 59 7.79 7.28 9.30
N TYR A 60 7.43 6.52 10.32
CA TYR A 60 7.20 6.97 11.68
C TYR A 60 8.39 6.61 12.55
N ILE A 61 8.89 7.55 13.34
CA ILE A 61 10.14 7.43 14.08
C ILE A 61 9.87 7.74 15.54
N PHE A 62 9.98 6.71 16.38
CA PHE A 62 9.73 6.77 17.80
C PHE A 62 11.04 6.73 18.59
N THR A 63 11.16 7.62 19.56
CA THR A 63 12.20 7.52 20.58
C THR A 63 11.72 6.53 21.64
N LEU A 64 12.52 5.49 21.90
CA LEU A 64 12.21 4.50 22.93
C LEU A 64 12.75 4.94 24.29
N SER A 65 12.00 4.65 25.35
CA SER A 65 12.50 4.69 26.73
C SER A 65 13.53 3.58 26.97
N ASP A 66 14.28 3.67 28.06
CA ASP A 66 15.34 2.69 28.35
C ASP A 66 14.80 1.29 28.61
N GLN A 67 13.60 1.16 29.19
CA GLN A 67 12.94 -0.13 29.34
C GLN A 67 12.56 -0.72 27.97
N GLU A 68 11.99 0.08 27.09
CA GLU A 68 11.57 -0.37 25.76
C GLU A 68 12.75 -0.79 24.89
N LYS A 69 13.91 -0.14 25.03
CA LYS A 69 15.17 -0.57 24.39
C LYS A 69 15.64 -1.94 24.86
N MET A 70 15.26 -2.38 26.06
CA MET A 70 15.51 -3.75 26.50
C MET A 70 14.45 -4.71 25.96
N ASP A 71 13.19 -4.27 25.95
CA ASP A 71 12.05 -5.10 25.57
C ASP A 71 12.09 -5.54 24.09
N VAL A 72 12.64 -4.70 23.18
CA VAL A 72 12.83 -5.05 21.75
C VAL A 72 13.66 -6.31 21.52
N HIS A 73 14.44 -6.75 22.50
CA HIS A 73 15.27 -7.95 22.41
C HIS A 73 14.54 -9.24 22.79
N THR A 74 13.22 -9.17 23.02
CA THR A 74 12.37 -10.32 23.31
C THR A 74 11.14 -10.30 22.43
N ASP A 75 10.65 -11.47 22.01
CA ASP A 75 9.45 -11.55 21.16
C ASP A 75 8.21 -10.93 21.84
N ALA A 76 8.06 -11.17 23.14
CA ALA A 76 6.96 -10.63 23.94
C ALA A 76 7.06 -9.11 24.08
N GLY A 77 8.26 -8.57 24.32
CA GLY A 77 8.49 -7.14 24.41
C GLY A 77 8.28 -6.44 23.07
N MET A 78 8.76 -7.03 21.97
CA MET A 78 8.53 -6.52 20.63
C MET A 78 7.03 -6.50 20.29
N THR A 79 6.29 -7.59 20.55
CA THR A 79 4.83 -7.63 20.37
C THR A 79 4.11 -6.56 21.19
N THR A 80 4.54 -6.36 22.44
CA THR A 80 3.97 -5.35 23.34
C THR A 80 4.22 -3.94 22.81
N LEU A 81 5.42 -3.68 22.27
CA LEU A 81 5.77 -2.42 21.64
C LEU A 81 4.96 -2.14 20.39
N GLU A 82 4.81 -3.12 19.49
CA GLU A 82 4.00 -2.97 18.28
C GLU A 82 2.56 -2.58 18.63
N ALA A 83 1.95 -3.30 19.60
CA ALA A 83 0.61 -3.01 20.08
C ALA A 83 0.48 -1.63 20.75
N LYS A 84 1.54 -1.15 21.41
CA LYS A 84 1.61 0.18 22.01
C LYS A 84 1.71 1.29 20.95
N LEU A 85 2.54 1.10 19.93
CA LEU A 85 2.89 2.15 18.96
C LEU A 85 1.86 2.28 17.84
N LEU A 86 1.19 1.19 17.44
CA LEU A 86 0.24 1.21 16.33
C LEU A 86 -0.89 2.25 16.52
N PRO A 87 -1.54 2.38 17.69
CA PRO A 87 -2.55 3.42 17.91
C PRO A 87 -1.99 4.85 17.86
N MET A 88 -0.68 5.03 18.08
CA MET A 88 -0.06 6.35 18.07
C MET A 88 0.11 6.90 16.64
N LEU A 89 0.07 6.06 15.61
CA LEU A 89 0.21 6.49 14.22
C LEU A 89 -0.91 7.48 13.80
N ASP A 90 -2.10 7.30 14.36
CA ASP A 90 -3.26 8.16 14.13
C ASP A 90 -3.29 9.39 15.04
N SER A 91 -2.39 9.47 16.04
CA SER A 91 -2.33 10.60 16.96
C SER A 91 -1.98 11.92 16.25
N THR A 92 -2.49 13.03 16.77
CA THR A 92 -2.10 14.39 16.35
C THR A 92 -0.79 14.87 16.98
N THR A 93 -0.21 14.09 17.91
CA THR A 93 1.04 14.43 18.62
C THR A 93 2.31 14.18 17.78
N LYS A 94 2.17 13.70 16.55
CA LYS A 94 3.29 13.51 15.62
C LYS A 94 3.69 14.82 14.97
N THR A 95 4.99 15.03 14.82
CA THR A 95 5.54 16.18 14.10
C THR A 95 6.08 15.71 12.77
N GLU A 96 5.63 16.34 11.67
CA GLU A 96 6.20 16.08 10.35
C GLU A 96 7.58 16.73 10.23
N VAL A 97 8.54 15.98 9.70
CA VAL A 97 9.91 16.45 9.51
C VAL A 97 10.36 16.22 8.08
N GLN A 98 11.35 16.98 7.64
CA GLN A 98 11.94 16.81 6.32
C GLN A 98 12.97 15.68 6.35
N MET A 99 13.06 14.89 5.28
CA MET A 99 14.05 13.80 5.17
C MET A 99 15.47 14.27 5.49
N SER A 100 15.82 15.47 5.04
CA SER A 100 17.16 16.06 5.25
C SER A 100 17.50 16.36 6.71
N SER A 101 16.51 16.41 7.61
CA SER A 101 16.74 16.58 9.05
C SER A 101 16.98 15.28 9.80
N LEU A 102 16.75 14.13 9.14
CA LEU A 102 16.98 12.82 9.73
C LEU A 102 18.45 12.43 9.63
N ASP A 103 18.91 11.65 10.60
CA ASP A 103 20.21 10.98 10.50
C ASP A 103 20.26 10.10 9.24
N HIS A 104 21.45 10.01 8.60
CA HIS A 104 21.63 9.23 7.38
C HIS A 104 21.20 7.78 7.53
N HIS A 105 21.40 7.19 8.71
CA HIS A 105 21.00 5.80 8.97
C HIS A 105 19.46 5.64 8.97
N LEU A 106 18.74 6.59 9.58
CA LEU A 106 17.28 6.61 9.57
C LEU A 106 16.72 6.77 8.15
N GLN A 107 17.35 7.63 7.33
CA GLN A 107 16.96 7.80 5.94
C GLN A 107 17.06 6.49 5.15
N GLN A 108 18.13 5.72 5.39
CA GLN A 108 18.32 4.43 4.73
C GLN A 108 17.27 3.40 5.14
N ILE A 109 16.93 3.34 6.43
CA ILE A 109 15.95 2.37 6.95
C ILE A 109 14.53 2.68 6.47
N CYS A 110 14.12 3.95 6.49
CA CYS A 110 12.82 4.36 5.93
C CYS A 110 12.67 3.94 4.46
N GLY A 111 13.79 3.86 3.73
CA GLY A 111 13.82 3.30 2.38
C GLY A 111 13.35 4.27 1.30
N LYS A 112 13.34 3.79 0.06
CA LYS A 112 12.94 4.56 -1.11
C LYS A 112 11.41 4.60 -1.22
N GLY A 113 10.86 5.74 -1.62
CA GLY A 113 9.42 5.91 -1.86
C GLY A 113 8.63 6.40 -0.65
N ILE A 114 9.30 6.75 0.44
CA ILE A 114 8.69 7.51 1.53
C ILE A 114 8.52 8.96 1.11
N LEU A 115 7.34 9.50 1.37
CA LEU A 115 6.95 10.87 1.08
C LEU A 115 6.83 11.70 2.36
N HIS A 116 6.48 11.05 3.48
CA HIS A 116 6.26 11.72 4.77
C HIS A 116 7.06 11.05 5.88
N TYR A 117 7.66 11.89 6.73
CA TYR A 117 8.43 11.44 7.88
C TYR A 117 7.85 12.08 9.12
N TYR A 118 7.52 11.27 10.11
CA TYR A 118 6.95 11.74 11.37
C TYR A 118 7.81 11.31 12.54
N THR A 119 8.08 12.26 13.44
CA THR A 119 8.74 11.98 14.71
C THR A 119 7.77 12.17 15.86
N PHE A 120 7.93 11.36 16.89
CA PHE A 120 7.22 11.48 18.15
C PHE A 120 8.19 12.02 19.20
N ALA A 121 7.74 13.06 19.91
CA ALA A 121 8.47 13.64 21.05
C ALA A 121 8.35 12.73 22.28
#